data_AF-A0A859QHB2-F1
#
_entry.id   AF-A0A859QHB2-F1
#
_cell.length_a   1.000
_cell.length_b   1.000
_cell.length_c   1.000
_cell.angle_alpha   90.00
_cell.angle_beta   90.00
_cell.angle_gamma   90.00
#
_symmetry.space_group_name_H-M   'P 1'
#
loop_
_entity.id
_entity.type
_entity.pdbx_description
1 polymer ?
#
loop_
_entity_poly.entity_id
_entity_poly.type
_entity_poly.pdbx_seq_one_letter_code
_entity_poly.pdbx_strand_id
1 'polypeptide(L)'
;MGKSKAPTPPDPKATAAAQTATNIGTAVANGYMGNVNQVTPDGSLTYSYTTQKWTDPLSGNVYDVPVATATQALSKTQKAIKDQNDAASLNLATLATSQSSRLNDLLGKPMDISKAPAAGDPSKLQLPQYQQFSGGPELQTSVGNAGNITRSYETDFDTSKYENALMARLNPQLDRDRAALETRLANQGLQPGSEAYNRAVDEANRTSNDARIAAVLNAGQEQTRLANLANQKASFENAAQAQAYGQALQNADFGNNAKQQMHQNSQSATAANNALKDQSFNAEQARINAQNTARANYLNEQYASRNQPINEISALLAGGQVTSPNFVPTQGQSMQPVDYAGLVQQNYQNQMATYNARQQAGKDMMGSIASIIGNLPLSDRRAKKNIEKVGRLNGHNLYEFRYRGEPGSGPKHIGVMAQEVEKIRPDAVIRGADGMRRVDYGRLFSAGKRDRKQR
;
A
#
# COMPACT_ATOMS: atom_id res chain seq x y z
N MET A 1 9.04 52.55 99.09
CA MET A 1 8.79 52.41 97.63
C MET A 1 9.14 50.99 97.21
N GLY A 2 8.16 50.19 96.77
CA GLY A 2 8.40 48.84 96.23
C GLY A 2 8.61 48.91 94.72
N LYS A 3 9.73 48.42 94.20
CA LYS A 3 10.03 48.40 92.76
C LYS A 3 8.98 47.54 92.02
N SER A 4 8.39 48.06 90.95
CA SER A 4 7.47 47.31 90.09
C SER A 4 8.22 46.16 89.41
N LYS A 5 7.75 44.92 89.62
CA LYS A 5 8.33 43.71 89.00
C LYS A 5 8.09 43.73 87.48
N ALA A 6 9.09 43.32 86.71
CA ALA A 6 9.00 43.20 85.26
C ALA A 6 7.93 42.15 84.86
N PRO A 7 7.28 42.29 83.69
CA PRO A 7 6.40 41.25 83.14
C PRO A 7 7.16 39.93 83.00
N THR A 8 6.51 38.80 83.32
CA THR A 8 7.15 37.49 83.16
C THR A 8 7.09 37.09 81.68
N PRO A 9 8.20 36.64 81.05
CA PRO A 9 8.18 36.15 79.68
C PRO A 9 7.16 35.01 79.50
N PRO A 10 6.44 34.96 78.36
CA PRO A 10 5.62 33.80 78.03
C PRO A 10 6.46 32.54 78.01
N ASP A 11 5.94 31.44 78.54
CA ASP A 11 6.62 30.15 78.47
C ASP A 11 6.71 29.70 77.00
N PRO A 12 7.93 29.56 76.44
CA PRO A 12 8.11 29.16 75.05
C PRO A 12 7.43 27.83 74.72
N LYS A 13 7.37 26.89 75.67
CA LYS A 13 6.73 25.59 75.46
C LYS A 13 5.21 25.72 75.36
N ALA A 14 4.60 26.51 76.24
CA ALA A 14 3.17 26.78 76.20
C ALA A 14 2.76 27.57 74.94
N THR A 15 3.57 28.54 74.53
CA THR A 15 3.33 29.32 73.30
C THR A 15 3.46 28.47 72.03
N ALA A 16 4.48 27.61 71.95
CA ALA A 16 4.63 26.67 70.84
C ALA A 16 3.49 25.63 70.78
N ALA A 17 3.07 25.10 71.93
CA ALA A 17 1.94 24.16 72.02
C ALA A 17 0.63 24.77 71.50
N ALA A 18 0.36 26.04 71.85
CA ALA A 18 -0.83 26.75 71.39
C ALA A 18 -0.79 27.08 69.88
N GLN A 19 0.39 27.37 69.33
CA GLN A 19 0.58 27.51 67.89
C GLN A 19 0.35 26.18 67.15
N THR A 20 0.87 25.07 67.68
CA THR A 20 0.63 23.72 67.15
C THR A 20 -0.85 23.37 67.14
N ALA A 21 -1.58 23.63 68.23
CA ALA A 21 -3.03 23.41 68.30
C ALA A 21 -3.79 24.22 67.24
N THR A 22 -3.38 25.48 67.03
CA THR A 22 -3.98 26.36 66.02
C THR A 22 -3.71 25.86 64.60
N ASN A 23 -2.46 25.46 64.31
CA ASN A 23 -2.07 24.92 63.01
C ASN A 23 -2.81 23.62 62.68
N ILE A 24 -3.00 22.73 63.66
CA ILE A 24 -3.79 21.50 63.50
C ILE A 24 -5.25 21.85 63.23
N GLY A 25 -5.84 22.76 64.02
CA GLY A 25 -7.21 23.22 63.78
C GLY A 25 -7.41 23.80 62.37
N THR A 26 -6.45 24.59 61.89
CA THR A 26 -6.47 25.14 60.52
C THR A 26 -6.28 24.05 59.46
N ALA A 27 -5.36 23.11 59.65
CA ALA A 27 -5.14 22.00 58.71
C ALA A 27 -6.38 21.08 58.62
N VAL A 28 -7.01 20.81 59.75
CA VAL A 28 -8.27 20.06 59.83
C VAL A 28 -9.39 20.81 59.11
N ALA A 29 -9.54 22.11 59.35
CA ALA A 29 -10.53 22.93 58.66
C ALA A 29 -10.29 22.95 57.14
N ASN A 30 -9.04 23.09 56.70
CA ASN A 30 -8.67 23.02 55.28
C ASN A 30 -8.97 21.65 54.67
N GLY A 31 -8.72 20.57 55.41
CA GLY A 31 -9.07 19.21 55.01
C GLY A 31 -10.58 19.05 54.78
N TYR A 32 -11.41 19.53 55.70
CA TYR A 32 -12.87 19.50 55.54
C TYR A 32 -13.37 20.39 54.40
N MET A 33 -12.74 21.56 54.19
CA MET A 33 -13.09 22.48 53.11
C MET A 33 -12.67 21.99 51.72
N GLY A 34 -11.60 21.21 51.61
CA GLY A 34 -11.15 20.63 50.34
C GLY A 34 -11.88 19.34 49.97
N ASN A 35 -12.31 18.56 50.97
CA ASN A 35 -12.92 17.24 50.79
C ASN A 35 -14.45 17.32 50.82
N VAL A 36 -15.02 18.03 49.85
CA VAL A 36 -16.47 18.21 49.70
C VAL A 36 -17.06 17.06 48.89
N ASN A 37 -18.19 16.52 49.35
CA ASN A 37 -18.94 15.52 48.59
C ASN A 37 -19.48 16.13 47.29
N GLN A 38 -19.25 15.47 46.16
CA GLN A 38 -19.75 15.89 44.86
C GLN A 38 -20.78 14.88 44.37
N VAL A 39 -21.90 15.36 43.85
CA VAL A 39 -22.90 14.55 43.16
C VAL A 39 -23.10 15.16 41.78
N THR A 40 -22.80 14.39 40.74
CA THR A 40 -22.94 14.76 39.34
C THR A 40 -23.91 13.80 38.65
N PRO A 41 -24.39 14.12 37.43
CA PRO A 41 -25.18 13.17 36.64
C PRO A 41 -24.43 11.85 36.35
N ASP A 42 -23.10 11.91 36.35
CA ASP A 42 -22.23 10.80 36.00
C ASP A 42 -21.84 9.93 37.19
N GLY A 43 -22.06 10.39 38.42
CA GLY A 43 -21.76 9.65 39.63
C GLY A 43 -21.64 10.53 40.87
N SER A 44 -21.11 9.98 41.94
CA SER A 44 -20.81 10.72 43.16
C SER A 44 -19.39 10.46 43.64
N LEU A 45 -18.80 11.48 44.26
CA LEU A 45 -17.57 11.39 45.03
C LEU A 45 -17.91 11.76 46.47
N THR A 46 -17.71 10.84 47.39
CA THR A 46 -18.07 11.00 48.81
C THR A 46 -16.85 10.83 49.69
N TYR A 47 -16.70 11.71 50.67
CA TYR A 47 -15.62 11.69 51.64
C TYR A 47 -16.17 11.24 53.00
N SER A 48 -15.53 10.24 53.59
CA SER A 48 -15.78 9.80 54.97
C SER A 48 -14.54 10.00 55.82
N TYR A 49 -14.71 10.29 57.11
CA TYR A 49 -13.60 10.62 58.01
C TYR A 49 -13.44 9.60 59.12
N THR A 50 -12.21 9.18 59.37
CA THR A 50 -11.82 8.38 60.55
C THR A 50 -10.85 9.16 61.40
N THR A 51 -10.99 9.10 62.72
CA THR A 51 -10.10 9.84 63.63
C THR A 51 -8.83 9.05 63.93
N GLN A 52 -7.68 9.70 63.81
CA GLN A 52 -6.38 9.21 64.29
C GLN A 52 -5.84 10.13 65.38
N LYS A 53 -5.31 9.54 66.44
CA LYS A 53 -4.67 10.29 67.54
C LYS A 53 -3.25 10.68 67.15
N TRP A 54 -2.95 11.96 67.21
CA TRP A 54 -1.62 12.50 67.02
C TRP A 54 -1.15 13.18 68.32
N THR A 55 0.03 12.81 68.81
CA THR A 55 0.58 13.38 70.05
C THR A 55 1.61 14.44 69.70
N ASP A 56 1.45 15.66 70.22
CA ASP A 56 2.42 16.74 70.05
C ASP A 56 3.70 16.40 70.83
N PRO A 57 4.85 16.25 70.15
CA PRO A 57 6.11 15.87 70.79
C PRO A 57 6.66 16.94 71.74
N LEU A 58 6.20 18.20 71.63
CA LEU A 58 6.68 19.31 72.46
C LEU A 58 5.88 19.48 73.76
N SER A 59 4.56 19.24 73.69
CA SER A 59 3.64 19.48 74.81
C SER A 59 3.07 18.22 75.45
N GLY A 60 3.16 17.06 74.78
CA GLY A 60 2.55 15.81 75.22
C GLY A 60 1.03 15.75 75.04
N ASN A 61 0.41 16.79 74.46
CA ASN A 61 -1.02 16.83 74.21
C ASN A 61 -1.40 15.90 73.04
N VAL A 62 -2.53 15.20 73.17
CA VAL A 62 -3.05 14.31 72.13
C VAL A 62 -4.20 15.01 71.39
N TYR A 63 -4.10 15.07 70.08
CA TYR A 63 -5.09 15.67 69.17
C TYR A 63 -5.73 14.60 68.30
N ASP A 64 -7.03 14.73 68.10
CA ASP A 64 -7.81 13.88 67.19
C ASP A 64 -7.78 14.49 65.78
N VAL A 65 -7.05 13.87 64.86
CA VAL A 65 -6.87 14.32 63.47
C VAL A 65 -7.73 13.45 62.54
N PRO A 66 -8.64 14.02 61.74
CA PRO A 66 -9.46 13.27 60.81
C PRO A 66 -8.68 12.90 59.54
N VAL A 67 -8.80 11.64 59.13
CA VAL A 67 -8.27 11.10 57.87
C VAL A 67 -9.44 10.88 56.91
N ALA A 68 -9.40 11.52 55.76
CA ALA A 68 -10.45 11.42 54.75
C ALA A 68 -10.23 10.20 53.84
N THR A 69 -11.30 9.46 53.55
CA THR A 69 -11.36 8.42 52.52
C THR A 69 -12.32 8.88 51.44
N ALA A 70 -11.85 8.96 50.19
CA ALA A 70 -12.67 9.32 49.04
C ALA A 70 -13.23 8.05 48.37
N THR A 71 -14.56 7.94 48.30
CA THR A 71 -15.27 6.86 47.62
C THR A 71 -16.00 7.41 46.40
N GLN A 72 -15.64 6.91 45.23
CA GLN A 72 -16.29 7.26 43.96
C GLN A 72 -17.28 6.17 43.55
N ALA A 73 -18.49 6.58 43.20
CA ALA A 73 -19.53 5.69 42.67
C ALA A 73 -20.03 6.25 41.33
N LEU A 74 -20.01 5.43 40.28
CA LEU A 74 -20.56 5.82 38.98
C LEU A 74 -22.09 5.73 38.99
N SER A 75 -22.75 6.54 38.17
CA SER A 75 -24.19 6.38 37.89
C SER A 75 -24.47 5.02 37.24
N LYS A 76 -25.73 4.55 37.29
CA LYS A 76 -26.10 3.26 36.65
C LYS A 76 -25.73 3.23 35.16
N THR A 77 -25.92 4.33 34.45
CA THR A 77 -25.60 4.47 33.03
C THR A 77 -24.09 4.48 32.81
N GLN A 78 -23.34 5.26 33.59
CA GLN A 78 -21.87 5.30 33.50
C GLN A 78 -21.23 3.96 33.87
N LYS A 79 -21.78 3.27 34.87
CA LYS A 79 -21.35 1.92 35.21
C LYS A 79 -21.61 0.95 34.05
N ALA A 80 -22.80 0.99 33.43
CA ALA A 80 -23.09 0.13 32.28
C ALA A 80 -22.15 0.42 31.09
N ILE A 81 -21.83 1.69 30.82
CA ILE A 81 -20.85 2.08 29.79
C ILE A 81 -19.46 1.57 30.15
N LYS A 82 -19.04 1.73 31.41
CA LYS A 82 -17.73 1.21 31.88
C LYS A 82 -17.68 -0.31 31.78
N ASP A 83 -18.69 -1.02 32.25
CA ASP A 83 -18.79 -2.48 32.16
C ASP A 83 -18.75 -2.93 30.69
N GLN A 84 -19.44 -2.20 29.79
CA GLN A 84 -19.41 -2.48 28.35
C GLN A 84 -18.04 -2.19 27.72
N ASN A 85 -17.37 -1.12 28.12
CA ASN A 85 -16.02 -0.79 27.66
C ASN A 85 -14.99 -1.81 28.17
N ASP A 86 -15.08 -2.21 29.43
CA ASP A 86 -14.24 -3.23 30.04
C ASP A 86 -14.49 -4.58 29.36
N ALA A 87 -15.76 -4.93 29.10
CA ALA A 87 -16.12 -6.13 28.34
C ALA A 87 -15.60 -6.07 26.89
N ALA A 88 -15.71 -4.93 26.21
CA ALA A 88 -15.15 -4.74 24.87
C ALA A 88 -13.63 -4.88 24.87
N SER A 89 -12.95 -4.31 25.87
CA SER A 89 -11.50 -4.41 26.05
C SER A 89 -11.07 -5.85 26.33
N LEU A 90 -11.81 -6.56 27.18
CA LEU A 90 -11.58 -7.98 27.47
C LEU A 90 -11.81 -8.84 26.22
N ASN A 91 -12.87 -8.55 25.45
CA ASN A 91 -13.18 -9.29 24.22
C ASN A 91 -12.12 -9.02 23.15
N LEU A 92 -11.61 -7.80 23.03
CA LEU A 92 -10.49 -7.46 22.16
C LEU A 92 -9.20 -8.15 22.60
N ALA A 93 -8.89 -8.19 23.90
CA ALA A 93 -7.73 -8.91 24.43
C ALA A 93 -7.85 -10.43 24.24
N THR A 94 -9.06 -10.98 24.40
CA THR A 94 -9.37 -12.39 24.15
C THR A 94 -9.24 -12.72 22.66
N LEU A 95 -9.75 -11.84 21.78
CA LEU A 95 -9.56 -11.94 20.34
C LEU A 95 -8.08 -11.88 19.98
N ALA A 96 -7.32 -10.93 20.53
CA ALA A 96 -5.88 -10.83 20.31
C ALA A 96 -5.13 -12.10 20.76
N THR A 97 -5.53 -12.70 21.89
CA THR A 97 -4.96 -13.96 22.40
C THR A 97 -5.34 -15.16 21.53
N SER A 98 -6.60 -15.26 21.11
CA SER A 98 -7.05 -16.30 20.18
C SER A 98 -6.36 -16.18 18.83
N GLN A 99 -6.25 -14.96 18.30
CA GLN A 99 -5.62 -14.69 17.02
C GLN A 99 -4.10 -14.90 17.07
N SER A 100 -3.43 -14.54 18.17
CA SER A 100 -2.00 -14.82 18.35
C SER A 100 -1.72 -16.32 18.48
N SER A 101 -2.59 -17.08 19.15
CA SER A 101 -2.50 -18.54 19.20
C SER A 101 -2.67 -19.16 17.80
N ARG A 102 -3.68 -18.71 17.03
CA ARG A 102 -3.88 -19.16 15.65
C ARG A 102 -2.69 -18.81 14.76
N LEU A 103 -2.11 -17.63 14.93
CA LEU A 103 -0.91 -17.22 14.21
C LEU A 103 0.29 -18.09 14.56
N ASN A 104 0.48 -18.41 15.85
CA ASN A 104 1.54 -19.30 16.31
C ASN A 104 1.37 -20.72 15.75
N ASP A 105 0.13 -21.25 15.73
CA ASP A 105 -0.18 -22.55 15.12
C ASP A 105 0.05 -22.54 13.59
N LEU A 106 -0.29 -21.43 12.94
CA LEU A 106 -0.11 -21.24 11.51
C LEU A 106 1.36 -21.12 11.13
N LEU A 107 2.19 -20.42 11.92
CA LEU A 107 3.63 -20.28 11.70
C LEU A 107 4.44 -21.50 12.15
N GLY A 108 3.95 -22.23 13.16
CA GLY A 108 4.61 -23.44 13.70
C GLY A 108 4.52 -24.66 12.78
N LYS A 109 3.65 -24.64 11.76
CA LYS A 109 3.53 -25.70 10.75
C LYS A 109 4.22 -25.29 9.44
N PRO A 110 5.09 -26.14 8.85
CA PRO A 110 5.62 -25.90 7.52
C PRO A 110 4.49 -25.87 6.49
N MET A 111 4.68 -25.14 5.40
CA MET A 111 3.66 -25.01 4.36
C MET A 111 3.42 -26.37 3.68
N ASP A 112 2.16 -26.83 3.66
CA ASP A 112 1.79 -28.07 2.96
C ASP A 112 1.66 -27.81 1.45
N ILE A 113 2.66 -28.26 0.70
CA ILE A 113 2.70 -28.19 -0.77
C ILE A 113 2.37 -29.53 -1.42
N SER A 114 1.89 -30.52 -0.66
CA SER A 114 1.61 -31.87 -1.18
C SER A 114 0.53 -31.90 -2.25
N LYS A 115 -0.40 -30.93 -2.22
CA LYS A 115 -1.47 -30.75 -3.21
C LYS A 115 -1.08 -29.80 -4.35
N ALA A 116 0.12 -29.23 -4.33
CA ALA A 116 0.57 -28.33 -5.39
C ALA A 116 0.71 -29.11 -6.70
N PRO A 117 0.24 -28.55 -7.84
CA PRO A 117 0.46 -29.15 -9.16
C PRO A 117 1.94 -29.50 -9.37
N ALA A 118 2.23 -30.67 -9.93
CA ALA A 118 3.61 -31.09 -10.18
C ALA A 118 4.36 -30.03 -11.00
N ALA A 119 5.63 -29.78 -10.65
CA ALA A 119 6.48 -28.92 -11.47
C ALA A 119 6.66 -29.55 -12.85
N GLY A 120 6.69 -28.72 -13.89
CA GLY A 120 7.05 -29.20 -15.22
C GLY A 120 8.49 -29.70 -15.20
N ASP A 121 8.73 -30.84 -15.85
CA ASP A 121 10.02 -31.51 -15.87
C ASP A 121 10.78 -31.16 -17.15
N PRO A 122 11.81 -30.30 -17.09
CA PRO A 122 12.54 -29.86 -18.27
C PRO A 122 13.34 -31.01 -18.91
N SER A 123 13.65 -32.08 -18.17
CA SER A 123 14.39 -33.22 -18.73
C SER A 123 13.59 -33.99 -19.78
N LYS A 124 12.27 -33.79 -19.82
CA LYS A 124 11.38 -34.35 -20.84
C LYS A 124 11.42 -33.57 -22.16
N LEU A 125 12.02 -32.38 -22.19
CA LEU A 125 12.26 -31.63 -23.42
C LEU A 125 13.47 -32.22 -24.14
N GLN A 126 13.21 -33.01 -25.17
CA GLN A 126 14.24 -33.48 -26.08
C GLN A 126 14.26 -32.63 -27.35
N LEU A 127 15.46 -32.22 -27.78
CA LEU A 127 15.61 -31.47 -29.02
C LEU A 127 15.07 -32.26 -30.22
N PRO A 128 14.35 -31.62 -31.15
CA PRO A 128 13.88 -32.28 -32.37
C PRO A 128 15.04 -32.90 -33.14
N GLN A 129 14.98 -34.19 -33.42
CA GLN A 129 15.89 -34.83 -34.37
C GLN A 129 15.29 -34.78 -35.77
N TYR A 130 15.83 -33.93 -36.63
CA TYR A 130 15.31 -33.78 -37.99
C TYR A 130 15.71 -34.93 -38.90
N GLN A 131 14.78 -35.35 -39.76
CA GLN A 131 15.11 -36.19 -40.91
C GLN A 131 15.85 -35.34 -41.94
N GLN A 132 16.96 -35.88 -42.46
CA GLN A 132 17.72 -35.23 -43.52
C GLN A 132 16.97 -35.32 -44.85
N PHE A 133 17.12 -34.30 -45.69
CA PHE A 133 16.63 -34.35 -47.07
C PHE A 133 17.46 -35.35 -47.87
N SER A 134 16.79 -36.16 -48.68
CA SER A 134 17.46 -37.07 -49.60
C SER A 134 18.21 -36.30 -50.68
N GLY A 135 19.31 -36.87 -51.18
CA GLY A 135 19.96 -36.37 -52.39
C GLY A 135 19.04 -36.43 -53.61
N GLY A 136 19.40 -35.68 -54.66
CA GLY A 136 18.62 -35.62 -55.91
C GLY A 136 18.42 -36.99 -56.57
N PRO A 137 17.36 -37.15 -57.38
CA PRO A 137 17.09 -38.41 -58.05
C PRO A 137 18.13 -38.70 -59.13
N GLU A 138 18.49 -39.97 -59.30
CA GLU A 138 19.34 -40.42 -60.40
C GLU A 138 18.54 -40.46 -61.71
N LEU A 139 18.70 -39.42 -62.53
CA LEU A 139 18.03 -39.29 -63.82
C LEU A 139 18.81 -40.02 -64.92
N GLN A 140 18.09 -40.70 -65.81
CA GLN A 140 18.64 -41.28 -67.02
C GLN A 140 18.90 -40.16 -68.03
N THR A 141 20.17 -39.90 -68.33
CA THR A 141 20.59 -38.83 -69.25
C THR A 141 20.99 -39.34 -70.64
N SER A 142 20.88 -40.65 -70.87
CA SER A 142 21.13 -41.27 -72.17
C SER A 142 20.08 -42.31 -72.48
N VAL A 143 19.72 -42.42 -73.76
CA VAL A 143 18.93 -43.53 -74.28
C VAL A 143 19.89 -44.53 -74.91
N GLY A 144 19.64 -45.83 -74.68
CA GLY A 144 20.50 -46.90 -75.21
C GLY A 144 20.60 -46.87 -76.74
N ASN A 145 21.56 -47.63 -77.30
CA ASN A 145 21.74 -47.69 -78.74
C ASN A 145 20.50 -48.28 -79.43
N ALA A 146 19.78 -47.47 -80.21
CA ALA A 146 18.60 -47.89 -80.96
C ALA A 146 18.93 -48.69 -82.25
N GLY A 147 20.20 -49.04 -82.46
CA GLY A 147 20.71 -49.73 -83.64
C GLY A 147 21.62 -48.84 -84.48
N ASN A 148 22.20 -49.39 -85.55
CA ASN A 148 23.02 -48.61 -86.48
C ASN A 148 22.16 -48.08 -87.61
N ILE A 149 22.36 -46.80 -87.97
CA ILE A 149 21.70 -46.18 -89.13
C ILE A 149 22.29 -46.79 -90.41
N THR A 150 21.43 -47.35 -91.27
CA THR A 150 21.81 -47.81 -92.60
C THR A 150 22.06 -46.60 -93.49
N ARG A 151 23.33 -46.31 -93.80
CA ARG A 151 23.77 -45.12 -94.56
C ARG A 151 24.05 -45.41 -96.04
N SER A 152 24.03 -46.68 -96.43
CA SER A 152 24.25 -47.14 -97.80
C SER A 152 23.34 -48.31 -98.10
N TYR A 153 23.06 -48.50 -99.39
CA TYR A 153 22.36 -49.66 -99.90
C TYR A 153 23.12 -50.18 -101.12
N GLU A 154 22.98 -51.47 -101.41
CA GLU A 154 23.65 -52.11 -102.54
C GLU A 154 23.11 -51.53 -103.85
N THR A 155 24.02 -51.11 -104.73
CA THR A 155 23.70 -50.55 -106.06
C THR A 155 24.33 -51.35 -107.19
N ASP A 156 25.35 -52.14 -106.86
CA ASP A 156 26.05 -53.02 -107.78
C ASP A 156 25.50 -54.44 -107.61
N PHE A 157 24.57 -54.81 -108.50
CA PHE A 157 23.95 -56.13 -108.48
C PHE A 157 24.54 -56.94 -109.62
N ASP A 158 24.98 -58.17 -109.31
CA ASP A 158 25.39 -59.12 -110.34
C ASP A 158 24.17 -59.55 -111.18
N THR A 159 23.97 -58.84 -112.29
CA THR A 159 22.91 -59.15 -113.25
C THR A 159 23.33 -60.17 -114.29
N SER A 160 24.59 -60.63 -114.28
CA SER A 160 25.09 -61.64 -115.22
C SER A 160 24.29 -62.94 -115.13
N LYS A 161 23.79 -63.29 -113.94
CA LYS A 161 22.90 -64.45 -113.76
C LYS A 161 21.57 -64.28 -114.49
N TYR A 162 20.98 -63.08 -114.48
CA TYR A 162 19.74 -62.79 -115.20
C TYR A 162 19.98 -62.70 -116.70
N GLU A 163 21.06 -62.05 -117.12
CA GLU A 163 21.51 -61.99 -118.51
C GLU A 163 21.77 -63.40 -119.06
N ASN A 164 22.54 -64.22 -118.35
CA ASN A 164 22.85 -65.60 -118.72
C ASN A 164 21.60 -66.47 -118.77
N ALA A 165 20.66 -66.32 -117.83
CA ALA A 165 19.40 -67.05 -117.86
C ALA A 165 18.52 -66.66 -119.06
N LEU A 166 18.52 -65.38 -119.45
CA LEU A 166 17.78 -64.88 -120.60
C LEU A 166 18.43 -65.32 -121.92
N MET A 167 19.76 -65.22 -122.02
CA MET A 167 20.54 -65.68 -123.17
C MET A 167 20.50 -67.19 -123.34
N ALA A 168 20.54 -67.98 -122.26
CA ALA A 168 20.37 -69.43 -122.32
C ALA A 168 19.02 -69.85 -122.92
N ARG A 169 17.98 -69.00 -122.79
CA ARG A 169 16.68 -69.19 -123.44
C ARG A 169 16.68 -68.74 -124.90
N LEU A 170 17.40 -67.67 -125.24
CA LEU A 170 17.46 -67.09 -126.59
C LEU A 170 18.39 -67.85 -127.54
N ASN A 171 19.54 -68.33 -127.06
CA ASN A 171 20.59 -68.95 -127.87
C ASN A 171 20.07 -70.10 -128.76
N PRO A 172 19.30 -71.09 -128.26
CA PRO A 172 18.83 -72.19 -129.10
C PRO A 172 17.87 -71.75 -130.22
N GLN A 173 17.20 -70.61 -130.07
CA GLN A 173 16.35 -70.05 -131.11
C GLN A 173 17.19 -69.32 -132.16
N LEU A 174 18.12 -68.47 -131.71
CA LEU A 174 19.05 -67.75 -132.60
C LEU A 174 19.90 -68.72 -133.43
N ASP A 175 20.36 -69.82 -132.83
CA ASP A 175 21.13 -70.86 -133.51
C ASP A 175 20.29 -71.57 -134.59
N ARG A 176 19.01 -71.84 -134.31
CA ARG A 176 18.08 -72.43 -135.29
C ARG A 176 17.80 -71.47 -136.44
N ASP A 177 17.60 -70.19 -136.14
CA ASP A 177 17.32 -69.16 -137.14
C ASP A 177 18.54 -68.96 -138.06
N ARG A 178 19.75 -69.01 -137.51
CA ARG A 178 21.01 -68.95 -138.26
C ARG A 178 21.20 -70.17 -139.16
N ALA A 179 21.02 -71.39 -138.64
CA ALA A 179 21.14 -72.61 -139.44
C ALA A 179 20.11 -72.66 -140.58
N ALA A 180 18.89 -72.16 -140.34
CA ALA A 180 17.86 -72.03 -141.35
C ALA A 180 18.19 -70.97 -142.42
N LEU A 181 18.87 -69.88 -142.03
CA LEU A 181 19.36 -68.87 -142.99
C LEU A 181 20.47 -69.42 -143.88
N GLU A 182 21.47 -70.10 -143.29
CA GLU A 182 22.58 -70.72 -144.03
C GLU A 182 22.06 -71.74 -145.05
N THR A 183 21.09 -72.56 -144.66
CA THR A 183 20.41 -73.52 -145.55
C THR A 183 19.68 -72.82 -146.70
N ARG A 184 18.99 -71.71 -146.43
CA ARG A 184 18.29 -70.93 -147.46
C ARG A 184 19.25 -70.28 -148.46
N LEU A 185 20.35 -69.71 -147.99
CA LEU A 185 21.37 -69.09 -148.84
C LEU A 185 22.07 -70.13 -149.73
N ALA A 186 22.39 -71.31 -149.19
CA ALA A 186 22.98 -72.42 -149.95
C ALA A 186 22.03 -72.93 -151.06
N ASN A 187 20.74 -73.10 -150.75
CA ASN A 187 19.72 -73.51 -151.73
C ASN A 187 19.51 -72.46 -152.84
N GLN A 188 19.83 -71.19 -152.59
CA GLN A 188 19.77 -70.11 -153.58
C GLN A 188 21.06 -69.97 -154.42
N GLY A 189 22.03 -70.88 -154.24
CA GLY A 189 23.29 -70.88 -154.98
C GLY A 189 24.30 -69.82 -154.50
N LEU A 190 24.02 -69.13 -153.39
CA LEU A 190 24.92 -68.14 -152.80
C LEU A 190 25.99 -68.87 -151.97
N GLN A 191 27.18 -69.02 -152.55
CA GLN A 191 28.28 -69.69 -151.87
C GLN A 191 28.96 -68.77 -150.82
N PRO A 192 29.52 -69.37 -149.75
CA PRO A 192 30.35 -68.65 -148.79
C PRO A 192 31.48 -67.88 -149.50
N GLY A 193 31.64 -66.59 -149.18
CA GLY A 193 32.62 -65.70 -149.81
C GLY A 193 32.06 -64.75 -150.88
N SER A 194 30.79 -64.92 -151.28
CA SER A 194 30.10 -63.93 -152.13
C SER A 194 29.64 -62.70 -151.31
N GLU A 195 29.64 -61.51 -151.91
CA GLU A 195 29.23 -60.27 -151.21
C GLU A 195 27.78 -60.34 -150.69
N ALA A 196 26.88 -61.01 -151.43
CA ALA A 196 25.48 -61.18 -151.04
C ALA A 196 25.32 -62.13 -149.83
N TYR A 197 26.10 -63.23 -149.79
CA TYR A 197 26.14 -64.13 -148.62
C TYR A 197 26.66 -63.40 -147.38
N ASN A 198 27.78 -62.69 -147.52
CA ASN A 198 28.38 -61.94 -146.42
C ASN A 198 27.40 -60.89 -145.87
N ARG A 199 26.69 -60.16 -146.74
CA ARG A 199 25.67 -59.18 -146.33
C ARG A 199 24.51 -59.81 -145.55
N ALA A 200 24.00 -60.96 -146.00
CA ALA A 200 22.88 -61.64 -145.34
C ALA A 200 23.29 -62.25 -143.98
N VAL A 201 24.50 -62.80 -143.89
CA VAL A 201 25.07 -63.30 -142.63
C VAL A 201 25.37 -62.16 -141.66
N ASP A 202 25.92 -61.04 -142.16
CA ASP A 202 26.16 -59.85 -141.36
C ASP A 202 24.86 -59.26 -140.79
N GLU A 203 23.77 -59.25 -141.56
CA GLU A 203 22.45 -58.83 -141.11
C GLU A 203 21.91 -59.73 -139.98
N ALA A 204 22.03 -61.05 -140.12
CA ALA A 204 21.62 -61.99 -139.07
C ALA A 204 22.48 -61.88 -137.79
N ASN A 205 23.79 -61.65 -137.94
CA ASN A 205 24.68 -61.38 -136.81
C ASN A 205 24.26 -60.09 -136.07
N ARG A 206 23.82 -59.06 -136.80
CA ARG A 206 23.28 -57.83 -136.20
C ARG A 206 21.99 -58.11 -135.43
N THR A 207 21.04 -58.85 -136.01
CA THR A 207 19.79 -59.22 -135.31
C THR A 207 20.06 -60.03 -134.03
N SER A 208 20.99 -60.99 -134.08
CA SER A 208 21.40 -61.75 -132.90
C SER A 208 22.09 -60.88 -131.85
N ASN A 209 22.91 -59.91 -132.28
CA ASN A 209 23.55 -58.96 -131.39
C ASN A 209 22.52 -58.01 -130.75
N ASP A 210 21.52 -57.56 -131.51
CA ASP A 210 20.43 -56.72 -131.02
C ASP A 210 19.55 -57.47 -130.01
N ALA A 211 19.30 -58.78 -130.21
CA ALA A 211 18.62 -59.64 -129.25
C ALA A 211 19.41 -59.76 -127.93
N ARG A 212 20.74 -59.86 -128.01
CA ARG A 212 21.62 -59.83 -126.82
C ARG A 212 21.60 -58.46 -126.15
N ILE A 213 21.64 -57.37 -126.91
CA ILE A 213 21.54 -56.00 -126.38
C ILE A 213 20.20 -55.81 -125.67
N ALA A 214 19.09 -56.30 -126.24
CA ALA A 214 17.79 -56.27 -125.60
C ALA A 214 17.76 -57.07 -124.28
N ALA A 215 18.46 -58.20 -124.21
CA ALA A 215 18.61 -58.97 -122.98
C ALA A 215 19.39 -58.20 -121.89
N VAL A 216 20.49 -57.55 -122.26
CA VAL A 216 21.28 -56.69 -121.37
C VAL A 216 20.47 -55.49 -120.88
N LEU A 217 19.69 -54.86 -121.75
CA LEU A 217 18.81 -53.74 -121.38
C LEU A 217 17.71 -54.16 -120.39
N ASN A 218 17.12 -55.35 -120.57
CA ASN A 218 16.17 -55.91 -119.61
C ASN A 218 16.85 -56.22 -118.26
N ALA A 219 18.10 -56.70 -118.27
CA ALA A 219 18.87 -56.90 -117.05
C ALA A 219 19.16 -55.58 -116.32
N GLY A 220 19.37 -54.47 -117.04
CA GLY A 220 19.51 -53.13 -116.46
C GLY A 220 18.21 -52.60 -115.81
N GLN A 221 17.04 -52.94 -116.36
CA GLN A 221 15.76 -52.64 -115.71
C GLN A 221 15.59 -53.41 -114.39
N GLU A 222 16.05 -54.67 -114.36
CA GLU A 222 16.03 -55.49 -113.15
C GLU A 222 17.03 -54.99 -112.09
N GLN A 223 18.21 -54.51 -112.50
CA GLN A 223 19.14 -53.82 -111.61
C GLN A 223 18.49 -52.61 -110.93
N THR A 224 17.73 -51.82 -111.69
CA THR A 224 16.99 -50.67 -111.15
C THR A 224 15.92 -51.12 -110.15
N ARG A 225 15.20 -52.20 -110.43
CA ARG A 225 14.21 -52.78 -109.49
C ARG A 225 14.86 -53.25 -108.18
N LEU A 226 16.00 -53.93 -108.27
CA LEU A 226 16.75 -54.41 -107.10
C LEU A 226 17.34 -53.26 -106.29
N ALA A 227 17.89 -52.24 -106.95
CA ALA A 227 18.37 -51.02 -106.30
C ALA A 227 17.25 -50.28 -105.57
N ASN A 228 16.07 -50.17 -106.19
CA ASN A 228 14.89 -49.58 -105.55
C ASN A 228 14.43 -50.39 -104.32
N LEU A 229 14.46 -51.73 -104.39
CA LEU A 229 14.12 -52.58 -103.26
C LEU A 229 15.14 -52.45 -102.12
N ALA A 230 16.43 -52.40 -102.43
CA ALA A 230 17.49 -52.18 -101.45
C ALA A 230 17.36 -50.81 -100.78
N ASN A 231 17.01 -49.77 -101.54
CA ASN A 231 16.70 -48.44 -101.01
C ASN A 231 15.47 -48.44 -100.09
N GLN A 232 14.39 -49.15 -100.46
CA GLN A 232 13.20 -49.29 -99.62
C GLN A 232 13.52 -50.01 -98.31
N LYS A 233 14.33 -51.07 -98.37
CA LYS A 233 14.78 -51.80 -97.18
C LYS A 233 15.59 -50.90 -96.25
N ALA A 234 16.59 -50.19 -96.76
CA ALA A 234 17.39 -49.25 -95.97
C ALA A 234 16.53 -48.13 -95.36
N SER A 235 15.55 -47.62 -96.10
CA SER A 235 14.61 -46.61 -95.60
C SER A 235 13.72 -47.15 -94.49
N PHE A 236 13.24 -48.40 -94.62
CA PHE A 236 12.43 -49.07 -93.59
C PHE A 236 13.24 -49.32 -92.32
N GLU A 237 14.48 -49.80 -92.44
CA GLU A 237 15.38 -50.02 -91.30
C GLU A 237 15.64 -48.72 -90.53
N ASN A 238 15.92 -47.62 -91.23
CA ASN A 238 16.10 -46.30 -90.61
C ASN A 238 14.82 -45.78 -89.97
N ALA A 239 13.65 -46.00 -90.58
CA ALA A 239 12.36 -45.59 -90.01
C ALA A 239 12.03 -46.37 -88.73
N ALA A 240 12.26 -47.69 -88.73
CA ALA A 240 12.09 -48.54 -87.55
C ALA A 240 13.05 -48.13 -86.42
N GLN A 241 14.30 -47.82 -86.74
CA GLN A 241 15.27 -47.30 -85.78
C GLN A 241 14.82 -45.95 -85.19
N ALA A 242 14.37 -45.00 -86.01
CA ALA A 242 13.88 -43.71 -85.54
C ALA A 242 12.69 -43.86 -84.58
N GLN A 243 11.78 -44.80 -84.88
CA GLN A 243 10.67 -45.15 -83.99
C GLN A 243 11.16 -45.76 -82.68
N ALA A 244 12.11 -46.71 -82.72
CA ALA A 244 12.68 -47.33 -81.53
C ALA A 244 13.39 -46.30 -80.63
N TYR A 245 14.16 -45.39 -81.23
CA TYR A 245 14.81 -44.28 -80.52
C TYR A 245 13.77 -43.35 -79.88
N GLY A 246 12.70 -42.99 -80.61
CA GLY A 246 11.60 -42.18 -80.08
C GLY A 246 10.91 -42.82 -78.89
N GLN A 247 10.64 -44.14 -78.95
CA GLN A 247 10.07 -44.90 -77.82
C GLN A 247 11.03 -44.95 -76.63
N ALA A 248 12.32 -45.16 -76.87
CA ALA A 248 13.33 -45.16 -75.82
C ALA A 248 13.43 -43.81 -75.09
N LEU A 249 13.34 -42.70 -75.83
CA LEU A 249 13.32 -41.35 -75.27
C LEU A 249 12.06 -41.11 -74.42
N GLN A 250 10.88 -41.47 -74.93
CA GLN A 250 9.63 -41.36 -74.16
C GLN A 250 9.67 -42.15 -72.85
N ASN A 251 10.22 -43.36 -72.88
CA ASN A 251 10.37 -44.18 -71.68
C ASN A 251 11.37 -43.57 -70.68
N ALA A 252 12.49 -43.02 -71.17
CA ALA A 252 13.46 -42.32 -70.33
C ALA A 252 12.86 -41.06 -69.69
N ASP A 253 12.12 -40.26 -70.45
CA ASP A 253 11.44 -39.06 -69.96
C ASP A 253 10.35 -39.41 -68.95
N PHE A 254 9.54 -40.44 -69.20
CA PHE A 254 8.55 -40.91 -68.24
C PHE A 254 9.22 -41.36 -66.93
N GLY A 255 10.29 -42.16 -67.03
CA GLY A 255 11.05 -42.61 -65.86
C GLY A 255 11.66 -41.44 -65.08
N ASN A 256 12.25 -40.46 -65.77
CA ASN A 256 12.82 -39.28 -65.16
C ASN A 256 11.76 -38.41 -64.46
N ASN A 257 10.63 -38.16 -65.12
CA ASN A 257 9.52 -37.40 -64.54
C ASN A 257 8.94 -38.10 -63.30
N ALA A 258 8.76 -39.43 -63.34
CA ALA A 258 8.31 -40.20 -62.19
C ALA A 258 9.30 -40.14 -61.02
N LYS A 259 10.61 -40.30 -61.29
CA LYS A 259 11.66 -40.17 -60.26
C LYS A 259 11.69 -38.76 -59.67
N GLN A 260 11.54 -37.74 -60.49
CA GLN A 260 11.48 -36.35 -60.05
C GLN A 260 10.26 -36.09 -59.16
N GLN A 261 9.08 -36.60 -59.53
CA GLN A 261 7.86 -36.49 -58.74
C GLN A 261 8.00 -37.22 -57.40
N MET A 262 8.55 -38.44 -57.39
CA MET A 262 8.80 -39.17 -56.14
C MET A 262 9.78 -38.43 -55.23
N HIS A 263 10.84 -37.84 -55.79
CA HIS A 263 11.77 -37.03 -55.01
C HIS A 263 11.10 -35.79 -54.41
N GLN A 264 10.28 -35.07 -55.19
CA GLN A 264 9.49 -33.93 -54.67
C GLN A 264 8.56 -34.37 -53.53
N ASN A 265 7.82 -35.45 -53.70
CA ASN A 265 6.95 -35.99 -52.66
C ASN A 265 7.73 -36.38 -51.39
N SER A 266 8.88 -37.02 -51.55
CA SER A 266 9.76 -37.38 -50.42
C SER A 266 10.27 -36.14 -49.68
N GLN A 267 10.70 -35.10 -50.40
CA GLN A 267 11.14 -33.86 -49.77
C GLN A 267 10.00 -33.15 -49.03
N SER A 268 8.80 -33.09 -49.61
CA SER A 268 7.62 -32.53 -48.95
C SER A 268 7.24 -33.31 -47.69
N ALA A 269 7.31 -34.65 -47.74
CA ALA A 269 7.07 -35.49 -46.56
C ALA A 269 8.12 -35.27 -45.47
N THR A 270 9.41 -35.21 -45.81
CA THR A 270 10.49 -34.90 -44.85
C THR A 270 10.29 -33.53 -44.22
N ALA A 271 9.96 -32.50 -45.03
CA ALA A 271 9.69 -31.15 -44.52
C ALA A 271 8.49 -31.14 -43.56
N ALA A 272 7.39 -31.80 -43.91
CA ALA A 272 6.20 -31.91 -43.05
C ALA A 272 6.50 -32.65 -41.75
N ASN A 273 7.24 -33.75 -41.81
CA ASN A 273 7.66 -34.51 -40.61
C ASN A 273 8.55 -33.66 -39.69
N ASN A 274 9.48 -32.90 -40.25
CA ASN A 274 10.32 -31.99 -39.47
C ASN A 274 9.51 -30.87 -38.82
N ALA A 275 8.56 -30.28 -39.55
CA ALA A 275 7.65 -29.27 -38.99
C ALA A 275 6.76 -29.83 -37.87
N LEU A 276 6.29 -31.07 -37.99
CA LEU A 276 5.53 -31.73 -36.93
C LEU A 276 6.37 -31.96 -35.68
N LYS A 277 7.66 -32.30 -35.83
CA LYS A 277 8.59 -32.41 -34.70
C LYS A 277 8.75 -31.08 -33.98
N ASP A 278 8.89 -29.98 -34.71
CA ASP A 278 8.93 -28.63 -34.11
C ASP A 278 7.64 -28.28 -33.38
N GLN A 279 6.50 -28.57 -33.99
CA GLN A 279 5.21 -28.33 -33.35
C GLN A 279 5.05 -29.16 -32.06
N SER A 280 5.48 -30.42 -32.07
CA SER A 280 5.43 -31.29 -30.88
C SER A 280 6.35 -30.79 -29.77
N PHE A 281 7.55 -30.33 -30.11
CA PHE A 281 8.48 -29.75 -29.15
C PHE A 281 7.94 -28.46 -28.54
N ASN A 282 7.40 -27.57 -29.37
CA ASN A 282 6.78 -26.32 -28.92
C ASN A 282 5.55 -26.58 -28.04
N ALA A 283 4.74 -27.59 -28.36
CA ALA A 283 3.60 -28.00 -27.55
C ALA A 283 4.04 -28.54 -26.18
N GLU A 284 5.09 -29.36 -26.12
CA GLU A 284 5.64 -29.87 -24.87
C GLU A 284 6.24 -28.74 -24.01
N GLN A 285 6.97 -27.81 -24.63
CA GLN A 285 7.48 -26.61 -23.96
C GLN A 285 6.36 -25.75 -23.39
N ALA A 286 5.29 -25.54 -24.15
CA ALA A 286 4.12 -24.79 -23.69
C ALA A 286 3.41 -25.51 -22.53
N ARG A 287 3.33 -26.84 -22.56
CA ARG A 287 2.75 -27.66 -21.49
C ARG A 287 3.54 -27.52 -20.19
N ILE A 288 4.87 -27.62 -20.25
CA ILE A 288 5.76 -27.45 -19.10
C ILE A 288 5.63 -26.03 -18.52
N ASN A 289 5.58 -25.01 -19.38
CA ASN A 289 5.37 -23.63 -18.94
C ASN A 289 4.01 -23.45 -18.26
N ALA A 290 2.94 -24.03 -18.82
CA ALA A 290 1.61 -23.99 -18.21
C ALA A 290 1.58 -24.69 -16.83
N GLN A 291 2.25 -25.83 -16.67
CA GLN A 291 2.38 -26.54 -15.39
C GLN A 291 3.11 -25.69 -14.35
N ASN A 292 4.22 -25.06 -14.74
CA ASN A 292 4.98 -24.17 -13.86
C ASN A 292 4.17 -22.93 -13.45
N THR A 293 3.43 -22.32 -14.37
CA THR A 293 2.54 -21.20 -14.09
C THR A 293 1.41 -21.62 -13.14
N ALA A 294 0.77 -22.77 -13.37
CA ALA A 294 -0.28 -23.28 -12.50
C ALA A 294 0.24 -23.54 -11.08
N ARG A 295 1.44 -24.13 -10.95
CA ARG A 295 2.09 -24.33 -9.65
C ARG A 295 2.44 -23.00 -8.99
N ALA A 296 2.96 -22.03 -9.73
CA ALA A 296 3.30 -20.70 -9.20
C ALA A 296 2.06 -19.97 -8.68
N ASN A 297 0.94 -20.01 -9.42
CA ASN A 297 -0.33 -19.44 -8.99
C ASN A 297 -0.85 -20.13 -7.73
N TYR A 298 -0.82 -21.47 -7.67
CA TYR A 298 -1.21 -22.21 -6.48
C TYR A 298 -0.38 -21.82 -5.26
N LEU A 299 0.94 -21.72 -5.40
CA LEU A 299 1.82 -21.32 -4.30
C LEU A 299 1.55 -19.86 -3.87
N ASN A 300 1.34 -18.94 -4.81
CA ASN A 300 0.99 -17.55 -4.51
C ASN A 300 -0.34 -17.45 -3.76
N GLU A 301 -1.36 -18.22 -4.14
CA GLU A 301 -2.64 -18.30 -3.42
C GLU A 301 -2.45 -18.84 -2.00
N GLN A 302 -1.62 -19.89 -1.83
CA GLN A 302 -1.28 -20.41 -0.50
C GLN A 302 -0.56 -19.35 0.35
N TYR A 303 0.38 -18.59 -0.21
CA TYR A 303 1.03 -17.48 0.49
C TYR A 303 0.05 -16.36 0.85
N ALA A 304 -0.86 -15.98 -0.07
CA ALA A 304 -1.88 -14.98 0.19
C ALA A 304 -2.83 -15.43 1.31
N SER A 305 -3.25 -16.70 1.32
CA SER A 305 -4.10 -17.27 2.37
C SER A 305 -3.44 -17.25 3.76
N ARG A 306 -2.11 -17.39 3.85
CA ARG A 306 -1.36 -17.22 5.11
C ARG A 306 -1.15 -15.76 5.49
N ASN A 307 -1.02 -14.85 4.53
CA ASN A 307 -0.76 -13.42 4.78
C ASN A 307 -2.01 -12.61 5.13
N GLN A 308 -3.20 -12.97 4.62
CA GLN A 308 -4.48 -12.32 4.96
C GLN A 308 -4.73 -12.22 6.47
N PRO A 309 -4.69 -13.32 7.26
CA PRO A 309 -4.93 -13.24 8.70
C PRO A 309 -3.85 -12.43 9.43
N ILE A 310 -2.61 -12.38 8.93
CA ILE A 310 -1.53 -11.56 9.52
C ILE A 310 -1.87 -10.07 9.41
N ASN A 311 -2.36 -9.64 8.25
CA ASN A 311 -2.72 -8.24 8.00
C ASN A 311 -4.01 -7.82 8.74
N GLU A 312 -5.01 -8.71 8.84
CA GLU A 312 -6.25 -8.45 9.59
C GLU A 312 -6.00 -8.26 11.09
N ILE A 313 -5.08 -9.03 11.68
CA ILE A 313 -4.71 -8.91 13.10
C ILE A 313 -4.04 -7.56 13.38
N SER A 314 -3.18 -7.09 12.48
CA SER A 314 -2.52 -5.78 12.59
C SER A 314 -3.54 -4.63 12.56
N ALA A 315 -4.60 -4.75 11.75
CA ALA A 315 -5.65 -3.75 11.65
C ALA A 315 -6.57 -3.70 12.89
N LEU A 316 -6.84 -4.84 13.53
CA LEU A 316 -7.72 -4.92 14.70
C LEU A 316 -7.07 -4.43 16.00
N LEU A 317 -5.75 -4.59 16.14
CA LEU A 317 -5.03 -4.15 17.35
C LEU A 317 -4.90 -2.61 17.45
N ALA A 318 -5.11 -1.88 16.35
CA ALA A 318 -4.96 -0.43 16.28
C ALA A 318 -6.23 0.37 16.69
N GLY A 319 -7.32 -0.32 17.05
CA GLY A 319 -8.63 0.29 17.33
C GLY A 319 -8.73 0.97 18.70
N GLY A 320 -8.40 2.26 18.75
CA GLY A 320 -8.95 3.36 19.58
C GLY A 320 -9.33 3.12 21.05
N GLN A 321 -8.64 3.79 21.97
CA GLN A 321 -8.97 3.86 23.40
C GLN A 321 -10.14 4.82 23.68
N VAL A 322 -11.13 4.38 24.46
CA VAL A 322 -12.25 5.23 24.95
C VAL A 322 -11.85 5.87 26.28
N THR A 323 -11.86 7.19 26.35
CA THR A 323 -11.48 7.99 27.53
C THR A 323 -12.57 7.98 28.61
N SER A 324 -12.19 7.56 29.82
CA SER A 324 -13.06 7.59 31.00
C SER A 324 -13.23 9.02 31.53
N PRO A 325 -14.42 9.41 32.02
CA PRO A 325 -14.65 10.71 32.63
C PRO A 325 -13.91 10.85 33.98
N ASN A 326 -13.25 11.99 34.17
CA ASN A 326 -12.39 12.27 35.31
C ASN A 326 -13.09 13.22 36.29
N PHE A 327 -13.13 12.88 37.59
CA PHE A 327 -13.69 13.75 38.62
C PHE A 327 -12.58 14.65 39.17
N VAL A 328 -12.74 15.97 39.02
CA VAL A 328 -11.73 16.94 39.45
C VAL A 328 -11.99 17.32 40.93
N PRO A 329 -11.00 17.16 41.83
CA PRO A 329 -11.15 17.59 43.22
C PRO A 329 -11.30 19.11 43.31
N THR A 330 -12.28 19.55 44.11
CA THR A 330 -12.59 20.95 44.37
C THR A 330 -11.44 21.65 45.10
N GLN A 331 -10.86 22.68 44.46
CA GLN A 331 -9.82 23.54 45.04
C GLN A 331 -10.42 24.45 46.12
N GLY A 332 -10.34 24.05 47.39
CA GLY A 332 -10.79 24.85 48.52
C GLY A 332 -9.80 25.99 48.84
N GLN A 333 -10.30 27.18 49.16
CA GLN A 333 -9.47 28.26 49.69
C GLN A 333 -8.83 27.83 51.02
N SER A 334 -7.49 27.83 51.09
CA SER A 334 -6.77 27.51 52.31
C SER A 334 -6.91 28.64 53.33
N MET A 335 -7.47 28.33 54.49
CA MET A 335 -7.32 29.14 55.69
C MET A 335 -5.84 29.16 56.08
N GLN A 336 -5.28 30.35 56.26
CA GLN A 336 -3.92 30.52 56.79
C GLN A 336 -3.95 30.36 58.31
N PRO A 337 -2.98 29.65 58.92
CA PRO A 337 -2.93 29.52 60.38
C PRO A 337 -2.68 30.88 61.04
N VAL A 338 -3.26 31.08 62.22
CA VAL A 338 -3.00 32.29 63.02
C VAL A 338 -1.65 32.13 63.70
N ASP A 339 -0.74 33.07 63.50
CA ASP A 339 0.57 33.10 64.18
C ASP A 339 0.42 33.50 65.66
N TYR A 340 0.01 32.52 66.47
CA TYR A 340 -0.20 32.70 67.91
C TYR A 340 1.10 33.10 68.64
N ALA A 341 2.25 32.58 68.21
CA ALA A 341 3.55 32.92 68.79
C ALA A 341 3.94 34.37 68.52
N GLY A 342 3.72 34.86 67.30
CA GLY A 342 3.88 36.27 66.95
C GLY A 342 3.00 37.19 67.78
N LEU A 343 1.73 36.84 67.98
CA LEU A 343 0.77 37.65 68.76
C LEU A 343 1.12 37.70 70.26
N VAL A 344 1.52 36.58 70.85
CA VAL A 344 1.96 36.51 72.26
C VAL A 344 3.26 37.28 72.48
N GLN A 345 4.21 37.17 71.56
CA GLN A 345 5.47 37.90 71.62
C GLN A 345 5.29 39.41 71.41
N GLN A 346 4.40 39.81 70.51
CA GLN A 346 4.04 41.22 70.29
C GLN A 346 3.32 41.82 71.52
N ASN A 347 2.45 41.06 72.18
CA ASN A 347 1.82 41.48 73.44
C ASN A 347 2.87 41.65 74.56
N TYR A 348 3.82 40.71 74.69
CA TYR A 348 4.92 40.82 75.65
C TYR A 348 5.83 42.03 75.36
N GLN A 349 6.17 42.28 74.08
CA GLN A 349 6.92 43.48 73.67
C GLN A 349 6.17 44.76 74.01
N ASN A 350 4.86 44.83 73.78
CA ASN A 350 4.04 45.98 74.15
C ASN A 350 4.02 46.20 75.67
N GLN A 351 3.97 45.12 76.47
CA GLN A 351 4.03 45.20 77.93
C GLN A 351 5.42 45.65 78.42
N MET A 352 6.50 45.17 77.79
CA MET A 352 7.88 45.60 78.07
C MET A 352 8.15 47.05 77.63
N ALA A 353 7.63 47.47 76.48
CA ALA A 353 7.69 48.86 76.02
C ALA A 353 6.94 49.78 76.99
N THR A 354 5.76 49.37 77.46
CA THR A 354 5.00 50.10 78.49
C THR A 354 5.75 50.13 79.84
N TYR A 355 6.43 49.05 80.21
CA TYR A 355 7.26 48.98 81.41
C TYR A 355 8.49 49.91 81.32
N ASN A 356 9.22 49.89 80.21
CA ASN A 356 10.36 50.79 79.95
C ASN A 356 9.90 52.25 79.86
N ALA A 357 8.77 52.52 79.19
CA ALA A 357 8.15 53.84 79.14
C ALA A 357 7.73 54.33 80.53
N ARG A 358 7.22 53.47 81.42
CA ARG A 358 6.95 53.84 82.82
C ARG A 358 8.22 54.10 83.63
N GLN A 359 9.33 53.44 83.31
CA GLN A 359 10.61 53.65 83.97
C GLN A 359 11.27 54.98 83.57
N GLN A 360 11.13 55.38 82.29
CA GLN A 360 11.57 56.69 81.78
C GLN A 360 10.59 57.82 82.15
N ALA A 361 9.28 57.59 82.05
CA ALA A 361 8.24 58.53 82.49
C ALA A 361 8.25 58.76 84.00
N GLY A 362 8.80 57.86 84.83
CA GLY A 362 9.02 58.13 86.26
C GLY A 362 9.99 59.30 86.54
N LYS A 363 10.83 59.68 85.57
CA LYS A 363 11.70 60.88 85.65
C LYS A 363 11.11 62.12 84.96
N ASP A 364 10.24 61.96 83.96
CA ASP A 364 9.64 63.07 83.19
C ASP A 364 8.18 63.43 83.58
N MET A 365 7.48 62.57 84.32
CA MET A 365 6.07 62.77 84.76
C MET A 365 5.92 63.76 85.92
N MET A 366 7.01 64.20 86.55
CA MET A 366 7.00 65.36 87.46
C MET A 366 6.95 66.69 86.68
N GLY A 367 7.27 66.69 85.38
CA GLY A 367 7.24 67.87 84.50
C GLY A 367 5.98 68.03 83.65
N SER A 368 5.15 66.99 83.48
CA SER A 368 4.07 66.96 82.48
C SER A 368 2.63 67.12 83.01
N ILE A 369 2.43 67.38 84.31
CA ILE A 369 1.10 67.68 84.88
C ILE A 369 0.64 69.13 84.57
N ALA A 370 1.55 70.01 84.13
CA ALA A 370 1.26 71.42 83.86
C ALA A 370 0.55 71.71 82.52
N SER A 371 0.41 70.75 81.60
CA SER A 371 0.00 71.01 80.20
C SER A 371 -1.40 70.53 79.78
N ILE A 372 -2.22 69.98 80.69
CA ILE A 372 -3.53 69.35 80.34
C ILE A 372 -4.77 70.27 80.55
N ILE A 373 -4.63 71.53 80.99
CA ILE A 373 -5.78 72.41 81.35
C ILE A 373 -6.39 73.17 80.12
N GLY A 374 -6.26 72.67 78.89
CA GLY A 374 -6.30 73.55 77.69
C GLY A 374 -7.47 73.56 76.68
N ASN A 375 -8.50 72.69 76.68
CA ASN A 375 -9.56 72.79 75.63
C ASN A 375 -10.88 72.00 75.92
N LEU A 376 -12.00 72.69 76.18
CA LEU A 376 -13.36 72.10 76.31
C LEU A 376 -14.42 72.90 75.48
N PRO A 377 -15.38 72.24 74.77
CA PRO A 377 -16.35 72.91 73.87
C PRO A 377 -17.54 73.61 74.59
N LEU A 378 -18.09 74.67 73.98
CA LEU A 378 -19.15 75.55 74.52
C LEU A 378 -20.53 74.84 74.60
N SER A 379 -21.34 75.03 75.67
CA SER A 379 -22.64 74.35 75.82
C SER A 379 -23.78 75.18 76.46
N ASP A 380 -23.59 76.48 76.58
CA ASP A 380 -24.55 77.44 77.17
C ASP A 380 -25.79 77.68 76.28
N ARG A 381 -27.01 77.72 76.87
CA ARG A 381 -28.27 78.02 76.15
C ARG A 381 -28.23 79.35 75.39
N ARG A 382 -27.53 80.37 75.90
CA ARG A 382 -27.43 81.68 75.25
C ARG A 382 -26.69 81.62 73.92
N ALA A 383 -25.79 80.65 73.74
CA ALA A 383 -25.07 80.45 72.48
C ALA A 383 -25.90 79.69 71.44
N LYS A 384 -27.12 79.25 71.76
CA LYS A 384 -27.90 78.31 70.94
C LYS A 384 -29.21 78.94 70.44
N LYS A 385 -29.68 78.51 69.27
CA LYS A 385 -30.95 78.88 68.62
C LYS A 385 -31.64 77.65 68.02
N ASN A 386 -32.94 77.76 67.75
CA ASN A 386 -33.81 76.68 67.26
C ASN A 386 -33.67 75.40 68.10
N ILE A 387 -33.91 75.54 69.41
CA ILE A 387 -33.67 74.48 70.40
C ILE A 387 -34.94 73.64 70.53
N GLU A 388 -34.89 72.41 70.04
CA GLU A 388 -35.98 71.44 70.13
C GLU A 388 -35.56 70.25 70.97
N LYS A 389 -36.44 69.78 71.86
CA LYS A 389 -36.15 68.62 72.70
C LYS A 389 -36.36 67.35 71.90
N VAL A 390 -35.29 66.57 71.72
CA VAL A 390 -35.32 65.35 70.89
C VAL A 390 -35.23 64.06 71.70
N GLY A 391 -34.87 64.14 72.99
CA GLY A 391 -34.84 62.95 73.83
C GLY A 391 -34.32 63.19 75.23
N ARG A 392 -34.00 62.10 75.93
CA ARG A 392 -33.39 62.11 77.26
C ARG A 392 -32.34 61.00 77.35
N LEU A 393 -31.14 61.31 77.83
CA LEU A 393 -30.04 60.36 78.00
C LEU A 393 -29.43 60.51 79.40
N ASN A 394 -29.31 59.38 80.12
CA ASN A 394 -28.75 59.30 81.48
C ASN A 394 -29.28 60.37 82.44
N GLY A 395 -30.59 60.58 82.44
CA GLY A 395 -31.24 61.55 83.33
C GLY A 395 -31.22 63.01 82.85
N HIS A 396 -30.49 63.34 81.79
CA HIS A 396 -30.41 64.71 81.22
C HIS A 396 -31.19 64.82 79.90
N ASN A 397 -31.84 65.95 79.67
CA ASN A 397 -32.55 66.20 78.41
C ASN A 397 -31.55 66.47 77.28
N LEU A 398 -31.82 65.87 76.12
CA LEU A 398 -31.08 66.08 74.89
C LEU A 398 -31.88 66.98 73.96
N TYR A 399 -31.19 67.96 73.38
CA TYR A 399 -31.77 68.94 72.49
C TYR A 399 -31.03 68.94 71.16
N GLU A 400 -31.78 69.09 70.09
CA GLU A 400 -31.27 69.45 68.78
C GLU A 400 -31.28 70.99 68.67
N PHE A 401 -30.17 71.57 68.26
CA PHE A 401 -30.00 73.03 68.20
C PHE A 401 -28.97 73.44 67.15
N ARG A 402 -28.89 74.75 66.88
CA ARG A 402 -27.79 75.37 66.13
C ARG A 402 -27.11 76.45 66.95
N TYR A 403 -25.84 76.75 66.69
CA TYR A 403 -25.18 77.86 67.39
C TYR A 403 -25.60 79.21 66.82
N ARG A 404 -25.66 80.23 67.68
CA ARG A 404 -25.90 81.62 67.29
C ARG A 404 -24.65 82.12 66.57
N GLY A 405 -24.77 82.27 65.25
CA GLY A 405 -23.67 82.58 64.34
C GLY A 405 -23.69 81.69 63.09
N GLU A 406 -24.29 80.50 63.16
CA GLU A 406 -24.41 79.59 62.02
C GLU A 406 -25.60 79.97 61.11
N PRO A 407 -25.47 79.88 59.76
CA PRO A 407 -26.56 80.14 58.83
C PRO A 407 -27.71 79.14 59.01
N GLY A 408 -28.95 79.56 58.69
CA GLY A 408 -30.17 78.77 58.90
C GLY A 408 -30.22 77.41 58.15
N SER A 409 -29.36 77.23 57.15
CA SER A 409 -29.16 75.99 56.40
C SER A 409 -28.04 75.08 56.96
N GLY A 410 -27.35 75.48 58.03
CA GLY A 410 -26.24 74.72 58.63
C GLY A 410 -26.67 73.40 59.31
N PRO A 411 -25.71 72.50 59.60
CA PRO A 411 -25.99 71.23 60.28
C PRO A 411 -26.61 71.49 61.66
N LYS A 412 -27.55 70.65 62.06
CA LYS A 412 -28.12 70.68 63.41
C LYS A 412 -27.25 69.85 64.35
N HIS A 413 -26.99 70.35 65.55
CA HIS A 413 -26.17 69.72 66.58
C HIS A 413 -27.06 69.12 67.67
N ILE A 414 -26.71 67.95 68.19
CA ILE A 414 -27.40 67.33 69.32
C ILE A 414 -26.55 67.43 70.58
N GLY A 415 -27.13 67.88 71.68
CA GLY A 415 -26.42 67.95 72.96
C GLY A 415 -27.28 68.43 74.14
N VAL A 416 -26.65 68.59 75.29
CA VAL A 416 -27.32 69.02 76.54
C VAL A 416 -27.29 70.55 76.69
N MET A 417 -28.15 71.07 77.57
CA MET A 417 -28.11 72.48 77.98
C MET A 417 -27.33 72.62 79.28
N ALA A 418 -26.24 73.40 79.28
CA ALA A 418 -25.36 73.53 80.44
C ALA A 418 -26.07 74.02 81.71
N GLN A 419 -27.09 74.89 81.58
CA GLN A 419 -27.90 75.36 82.71
C GLN A 419 -28.73 74.26 83.36
N GLU A 420 -29.17 73.27 82.59
CA GLU A 420 -29.92 72.13 83.13
C GLU A 420 -28.97 71.13 83.78
N VAL A 421 -27.80 70.92 83.17
CA VAL A 421 -26.76 70.06 83.73
C VAL A 421 -26.22 70.64 85.04
N GLU A 422 -25.96 71.95 85.13
CA GLU A 422 -25.43 72.61 86.33
C GLU A 422 -26.32 72.39 87.56
N LYS A 423 -27.65 72.27 87.40
CA LYS A 423 -28.58 72.00 88.51
C LYS A 423 -28.46 70.59 89.09
N ILE A 424 -28.06 69.61 88.28
CA ILE A 424 -28.08 68.19 88.65
C ILE A 424 -26.64 67.68 88.89
N ARG A 425 -25.70 68.12 88.07
CA ARG A 425 -24.28 67.76 88.06
C ARG A 425 -23.43 69.01 87.85
N PRO A 426 -23.30 69.89 88.87
CA PRO A 426 -22.49 71.10 88.77
C PRO A 426 -21.00 70.79 88.54
N ASP A 427 -20.53 69.61 88.97
CA ASP A 427 -19.15 69.12 88.80
C ASP A 427 -18.74 68.89 87.33
N ALA A 428 -19.72 68.76 86.43
CA ALA A 428 -19.52 68.56 84.99
C ALA A 428 -19.63 69.86 84.17
N VAL A 429 -19.89 71.01 84.81
CA VAL A 429 -20.04 72.31 84.14
C VAL A 429 -18.92 73.26 84.55
N ILE A 430 -18.25 73.83 83.56
CA ILE A 430 -17.18 74.81 83.75
C ILE A 430 -17.60 76.12 83.10
N ARG A 431 -17.31 77.25 83.75
CA ARG A 431 -17.53 78.58 83.18
C ARG A 431 -16.22 79.08 82.59
N GLY A 432 -16.24 79.41 81.30
CA GLY A 432 -15.09 79.99 80.63
C GLY A 432 -14.89 81.47 80.99
N ALA A 433 -13.72 82.01 80.63
CA ALA A 433 -13.41 83.44 80.78
C ALA A 433 -14.37 84.36 79.98
N ASP A 434 -15.10 83.80 79.01
CA ASP A 434 -16.16 84.43 78.22
C ASP A 434 -17.51 84.54 78.97
N GLY A 435 -17.58 84.10 80.23
CA GLY A 435 -18.80 84.09 81.04
C GLY A 435 -19.85 83.06 80.58
N MET A 436 -19.49 82.18 79.64
CA MET A 436 -20.36 81.16 79.06
C MET A 436 -20.07 79.79 79.66
N ARG A 437 -21.12 78.98 79.83
CA ARG A 437 -21.00 77.63 80.39
C ARG A 437 -20.58 76.61 79.33
N ARG A 438 -19.67 75.72 79.72
CA ARG A 438 -19.15 74.59 78.95
C ARG A 438 -19.39 73.30 79.74
N VAL A 439 -19.72 72.21 79.05
CA VAL A 439 -20.01 70.93 79.70
C VAL A 439 -18.90 69.95 79.31
N ASP A 440 -18.30 69.32 80.31
CA ASP A 440 -17.39 68.18 80.11
C ASP A 440 -18.22 66.92 79.91
N TYR A 441 -18.45 66.55 78.64
CA TYR A 441 -19.21 65.37 78.26
C TYR A 441 -18.57 64.05 78.74
N GLY A 442 -17.24 64.02 78.89
CA GLY A 442 -16.52 62.88 79.43
C GLY A 442 -16.84 62.66 80.90
N ARG A 443 -17.00 63.72 81.69
CA ARG A 443 -17.47 63.63 83.08
C ARG A 443 -18.97 63.37 83.18
N LEU A 444 -19.77 64.05 82.35
CA LEU A 444 -21.23 63.94 82.39
C LEU A 444 -21.72 62.51 82.08
N PHE A 445 -21.14 61.88 81.05
CA PHE A 445 -21.56 60.55 80.60
C PHE A 445 -20.59 59.42 80.92
N SER A 446 -19.42 59.75 81.48
CA SER A 446 -18.43 58.84 82.08
C SER A 446 -18.55 57.38 81.61
N ALA A 447 -18.10 57.15 80.38
CA ALA A 447 -17.81 55.81 79.88
C ALA A 447 -16.77 55.16 80.80
N GLY A 448 -17.21 54.25 81.67
CA GLY A 448 -16.31 53.32 82.35
C GLY A 448 -16.01 53.55 83.84
N LYS A 449 -16.91 54.14 84.64
CA LYS A 449 -16.91 53.87 86.10
C LYS A 449 -18.21 53.17 86.49
N ARG A 450 -18.17 51.84 86.54
CA ARG A 450 -19.06 51.07 87.41
C ARG A 450 -18.69 51.46 88.85
N ASP A 451 -19.54 52.27 89.46
CA ASP A 451 -19.67 52.31 90.91
C ASP A 451 -19.99 50.89 91.40
N ARG A 452 -19.00 50.25 92.03
CA ARG A 452 -19.27 49.22 93.02
C ARG A 452 -19.40 49.93 94.36
N LYS A 453 -20.64 50.15 94.79
CA LYS A 453 -21.01 50.04 96.21
C LYS A 453 -22.41 49.47 96.29
N GLN A 454 -22.50 48.18 96.63
CA GLN A 454 -23.59 47.57 97.39
C GLN A 454 -23.27 46.08 97.62
N ARG A 455 -22.58 45.79 98.72
CA ARG A 455 -23.11 45.01 99.84
C ARG A 455 -22.12 45.08 101.00
#